data_AF-A0A0Q0Z8C7-F1
#
_entry.id   AF-A0A0Q0Z8C7-F1
#
_cell.length_a   1.000
_cell.length_b   1.000
_cell.length_c   1.000
_cell.angle_alpha   90.00
_cell.angle_beta   90.00
_cell.angle_gamma   90.00
#
_symmetry.space_group_name_H-M   'P 1'
#
loop_
_entity.id
_entity.type
_entity.pdbx_description
1 polymer ?
#
loop_
_entity_poly.entity_id
_entity_poly.type
_entity_poly.pdbx_seq_one_letter_code
_entity_poly.pdbx_strand_id
1 'polypeptide(L)'
;MYIEAHEFGHHIQNLEDTLGLSDYRNPGADSNAVKIELQADCYGGLWAHYADDSRSIEAFSEEQLNQAIETAGAVGDDNIQRRSGGEVNPEGFTRGTSQERKEAFLRGYESGTMASCDTLGRNAYQS
;
A
#
# COMPACT_ATOMS: atom_id res chain seq x y z
N MET A 1 -13.51 2.92 0.38
CA MET A 1 -12.56 3.50 -0.58
C MET A 1 -11.12 3.05 -0.43
N TYR A 2 -10.46 3.10 0.75
CA TYR A 2 -9.07 2.60 0.86
C TYR A 2 -8.90 1.14 0.42
N ILE A 3 -9.67 0.21 0.99
CA ILE A 3 -9.56 -1.22 0.64
C ILE A 3 -9.81 -1.43 -0.86
N GLU A 4 -10.82 -0.79 -1.44
CA GLU A 4 -11.10 -0.88 -2.87
C GLU A 4 -9.94 -0.37 -3.73
N ALA A 5 -9.32 0.76 -3.36
CA ALA A 5 -8.15 1.30 -4.04
C ALA A 5 -6.92 0.38 -3.90
N HIS A 6 -6.76 -0.26 -2.75
CA HIS A 6 -5.71 -1.25 -2.50
C HIS A 6 -5.90 -2.52 -3.36
N GLU A 7 -7.11 -3.07 -3.43
CA GLU A 7 -7.42 -4.22 -4.28
C GLU A 7 -7.26 -3.88 -5.78
N PHE A 8 -7.51 -2.64 -6.18
CA PHE A 8 -7.17 -2.16 -7.52
C PHE A 8 -5.64 -2.18 -7.75
N GLY A 9 -4.85 -1.82 -6.74
CA GLY A 9 -3.39 -1.98 -6.75
C GLY A 9 -2.96 -3.43 -6.97
N HIS A 10 -3.58 -4.39 -6.28
CA HIS A 10 -3.35 -5.82 -6.54
C HIS A 10 -3.76 -6.25 -7.94
N HIS A 11 -4.84 -5.68 -8.48
CA HIS A 11 -5.23 -5.94 -9.86
C HIS A 11 -4.17 -5.48 -10.87
N ILE A 12 -3.58 -4.28 -10.67
CA ILE A 12 -2.45 -3.81 -11.49
C ILE A 12 -1.28 -4.79 -11.38
N GLN A 13 -0.90 -5.21 -10.18
CA GLN A 13 0.18 -6.18 -9.97
C GLN A 13 -0.08 -7.51 -10.66
N ASN A 14 -1.34 -7.95 -10.72
CA ASN A 14 -1.72 -9.15 -11.47
C ASN A 14 -1.54 -8.95 -12.98
N LEU A 15 -1.89 -7.77 -13.52
CA LEU A 15 -1.67 -7.44 -14.93
C LEU A 15 -0.18 -7.30 -15.29
N GLU A 16 0.66 -6.96 -14.31
CA GLU A 16 2.11 -6.88 -14.43
C GLU A 16 2.85 -8.21 -14.17
N ASP A 17 2.12 -9.29 -13.88
CA ASP A 17 2.67 -10.58 -13.45
C ASP A 17 3.57 -10.51 -12.19
N THR A 18 3.39 -9.49 -11.34
CA THR A 18 4.17 -9.31 -10.10
C THR A 18 3.48 -9.84 -8.85
N LEU A 19 2.15 -9.95 -8.85
CA LEU A 19 1.39 -10.39 -7.67
C LEU A 19 1.85 -11.76 -7.15
N GLY A 20 2.23 -12.67 -8.06
CA GLY A 20 2.74 -14.00 -7.73
C GLY A 20 4.14 -14.03 -7.10
N LEU A 21 4.85 -12.89 -7.03
CA LEU A 21 6.13 -12.78 -6.35
C LEU A 21 5.98 -12.73 -4.82
N SER A 22 4.77 -12.47 -4.32
CA SER A 22 4.47 -12.50 -2.89
C SER A 22 4.76 -13.88 -2.31
N ASP A 23 5.45 -13.93 -1.17
CA ASP A 23 5.82 -15.18 -0.49
C ASP A 23 5.43 -15.14 0.99
N TYR A 24 4.16 -15.45 1.26
CA TYR A 24 3.65 -15.56 2.63
C TYR A 24 4.21 -16.75 3.41
N ARG A 25 4.91 -17.68 2.77
CA ARG A 25 5.53 -18.83 3.46
C ARG A 25 6.89 -18.48 4.07
N ASN A 26 7.53 -17.41 3.60
CA ASN A 26 8.76 -16.86 4.13
C ASN A 26 8.54 -15.40 4.55
N PRO A 27 7.83 -15.16 5.66
CA PRO A 27 7.53 -13.81 6.14
C PRO A 27 8.80 -13.09 6.62
N GLY A 28 8.66 -11.79 6.84
CA GLY A 28 9.71 -10.90 7.31
C GLY A 28 9.52 -9.49 6.78
N ALA A 29 10.04 -8.50 7.50
CA ALA A 29 9.93 -7.09 7.14
C ALA A 29 10.40 -6.78 5.70
N ASP A 30 11.44 -7.47 5.22
CA ASP A 30 12.00 -7.28 3.87
C ASP A 30 11.43 -8.23 2.80
N SER A 31 10.45 -9.06 3.17
CA SER A 31 9.89 -10.10 2.30
C SER A 31 9.15 -9.51 1.10
N ASN A 32 9.00 -10.32 0.05
CA ASN A 32 8.17 -9.92 -1.09
C ASN A 32 6.69 -9.80 -0.73
N ALA A 33 6.22 -10.50 0.31
CA ALA A 33 4.86 -10.30 0.82
C ALA A 33 4.66 -8.84 1.24
N VAL A 34 5.56 -8.31 2.07
CA VAL A 34 5.52 -6.90 2.50
C VAL A 34 5.65 -5.95 1.31
N LYS A 35 6.62 -6.16 0.42
CA LYS A 35 6.83 -5.27 -0.74
C LYS A 35 5.62 -5.19 -1.66
N ILE A 36 4.92 -6.30 -1.87
CA ILE A 36 3.71 -6.36 -2.71
C ILE A 36 2.56 -5.57 -2.06
N GLU A 37 2.36 -5.72 -0.76
CA GLU A 37 1.33 -4.98 -0.02
C GLU A 37 1.60 -3.47 0.00
N LEU A 38 2.86 -3.07 0.22
CA LEU A 38 3.26 -1.66 0.18
C LEU A 38 3.13 -1.04 -1.22
N GLN A 39 3.40 -1.79 -2.28
CA GLN A 39 3.17 -1.29 -3.64
C GLN A 39 1.68 -1.15 -3.95
N ALA A 40 0.84 -2.08 -3.47
CA ALA A 40 -0.61 -1.96 -3.61
C ALA A 40 -1.16 -0.74 -2.87
N ASP A 41 -0.62 -0.40 -1.68
CA ASP A 41 -0.94 0.87 -1.00
C ASP A 41 -0.53 2.09 -1.82
N CYS A 42 0.66 2.08 -2.40
CA CYS A 42 1.13 3.17 -3.24
C CYS A 42 0.27 3.34 -4.50
N TYR A 43 -0.13 2.25 -5.16
CA TYR A 43 -1.10 2.30 -6.25
C TYR A 43 -2.48 2.78 -5.80
N GLY A 44 -2.92 2.42 -4.59
CA GLY A 44 -4.15 2.96 -4.00
C GLY A 44 -4.07 4.46 -3.76
N GLY A 45 -2.91 4.99 -3.36
CA GLY A 45 -2.64 6.42 -3.27
C GLY A 45 -2.73 7.11 -4.62
N LEU A 46 -2.15 6.51 -5.65
CA LEU A 46 -2.21 7.01 -7.02
C LEU A 46 -3.65 7.06 -7.56
N TRP A 47 -4.45 6.04 -7.25
CA TRP A 47 -5.88 6.03 -7.58
C TRP A 47 -6.59 7.23 -6.92
N ALA A 48 -6.29 7.50 -5.64
CA ALA A 48 -6.86 8.64 -4.92
C ALA A 48 -6.39 10.00 -5.48
N HIS A 49 -5.12 10.12 -5.91
CA HIS A 49 -4.60 11.32 -6.59
C HIS A 49 -5.45 11.70 -7.80
N TYR A 50 -5.72 10.72 -8.68
CA TYR A 50 -6.51 10.98 -9.89
C TYR A 50 -8.02 11.09 -9.62
N ALA A 51 -8.53 10.45 -8.56
CA ALA A 51 -9.90 10.65 -8.11
C ALA A 51 -10.12 12.10 -7.63
N ASP A 52 -9.14 12.70 -6.96
CA ASP A 52 -9.15 14.12 -6.56
C ASP A 52 -9.05 15.06 -7.77
N ASP A 53 -8.03 14.87 -8.63
CA ASP A 53 -7.75 15.76 -9.77
C ASP A 53 -8.87 15.76 -10.84
N SER A 54 -9.51 14.62 -11.07
CA SER A 54 -10.47 14.46 -12.18
C SER A 54 -11.82 15.16 -11.97
N ARG A 55 -12.14 15.67 -10.77
CA ARG A 55 -13.47 16.23 -10.39
C ARG A 55 -14.69 15.36 -10.77
N SER A 56 -14.47 14.09 -11.13
CA SER A 56 -15.45 13.23 -11.83
C SER A 56 -15.91 12.03 -11.00
N ILE A 57 -15.36 11.88 -9.80
CA ILE A 57 -15.90 11.10 -8.70
C ILE A 57 -15.97 12.12 -7.56
N GLU A 58 -17.04 12.13 -6.77
CA GLU A 58 -17.22 13.07 -5.64
C GLU A 58 -15.86 13.37 -4.99
N ALA A 59 -15.39 14.62 -5.08
CA ALA A 59 -14.00 14.98 -4.84
C ALA A 59 -13.47 14.28 -3.60
N PHE A 60 -12.37 13.55 -3.75
CA PHE A 60 -11.75 12.79 -2.67
C PHE A 60 -11.39 13.77 -1.55
N SER A 61 -12.23 13.86 -0.52
CA SER A 61 -12.13 14.93 0.46
C SER A 61 -10.90 14.72 1.36
N GLU A 62 -10.41 15.79 1.98
CA GLU A 62 -9.35 15.69 2.98
C GLU A 62 -9.70 14.72 4.12
N GLU A 63 -10.99 14.62 4.47
CA GLU A 63 -11.49 13.63 5.43
C GLU A 63 -11.36 12.20 4.89
N GLN A 64 -11.70 11.95 3.62
CA GLN A 64 -11.52 10.64 2.98
C GLN A 64 -10.03 10.26 2.86
N LEU A 65 -9.15 11.24 2.61
CA LEU A 65 -7.69 11.05 2.63
C LEU A 65 -7.20 10.63 4.01
N ASN A 66 -7.54 11.40 5.05
CA ASN A 66 -7.16 11.08 6.42
C ASN A 66 -7.71 9.72 6.85
N GLN A 67 -8.96 9.41 6.49
CA GLN A 67 -9.56 8.10 6.77
C GLN A 67 -8.83 6.97 6.03
N ALA A 68 -8.40 7.18 4.78
CA ALA A 68 -7.63 6.19 4.04
C ALA A 68 -6.27 5.92 4.68
N ILE A 69 -5.54 6.97 5.08
CA ILE A 69 -4.26 6.88 5.78
C ILE A 69 -4.42 6.14 7.12
N GLU A 70 -5.44 6.47 7.91
CA GLU A 70 -5.69 5.76 9.17
C GLU A 70 -6.06 4.30 8.94
N THR A 71 -6.83 4.00 7.88
CA THR A 71 -7.17 2.62 7.52
C THR A 71 -5.93 1.83 7.08
N ALA A 72 -5.05 2.42 6.26
CA ALA A 72 -3.78 1.82 5.85
C ALA A 72 -2.90 1.48 7.05
N GLY A 73 -2.75 2.42 7.99
CA GLY A 73 -2.02 2.17 9.23
C GLY A 73 -2.65 1.08 10.10
N ALA A 74 -3.98 1.03 10.17
CA ALA A 74 -4.68 0.06 11.02
C ALA A 74 -4.43 -1.40 10.61
N VAL A 75 -4.07 -1.66 9.35
CA VAL A 75 -3.80 -3.00 8.83
C VAL A 75 -2.31 -3.38 8.82
N GLY A 76 -1.44 -2.53 9.38
CA GLY A 76 -0.03 -2.86 9.62
C GLY A 76 0.14 -3.98 10.66
N ASP A 77 1.11 -4.86 10.44
CA ASP A 77 1.34 -6.03 11.28
C ASP A 77 1.72 -5.66 12.71
N ASP A 78 2.48 -4.58 12.91
CA ASP A 78 2.85 -4.09 14.24
C ASP A 78 1.62 -3.62 15.04
N ASN A 79 0.65 -2.94 14.40
CA ASN A 79 -0.61 -2.58 15.05
C ASN A 79 -1.47 -3.82 15.35
N ILE A 80 -1.53 -4.78 14.42
CA ILE A 80 -2.30 -6.02 14.61
C ILE A 80 -1.72 -6.86 15.74
N GLN A 81 -0.40 -7.03 15.80
CA GLN A 81 0.28 -7.78 16.85
C GLN A 81 0.08 -7.13 18.22
N ARG A 82 0.25 -5.79 18.33
CA ARG A 82 -0.02 -5.06 19.58
C ARG A 82 -1.48 -5.20 20.03
N ARG A 83 -2.44 -5.07 19.13
CA ARG A 83 -3.89 -5.25 19.44
C ARG A 83 -4.24 -6.68 19.85
N SER A 84 -3.46 -7.65 19.39
CA SER A 84 -3.59 -9.06 19.79
C SER A 84 -2.94 -9.37 21.14
N GLY A 85 -2.34 -8.38 21.81
CA GLY A 85 -1.68 -8.53 23.11
C GLY A 85 -0.27 -9.12 23.02
N GLY A 86 0.30 -9.22 21.82
CA GLY A 86 1.66 -9.70 21.60
C GLY A 86 2.70 -8.59 21.52
N GLU A 87 3.97 -8.97 21.65
CA GLU A 87 5.10 -8.12 21.27
C GLU A 87 5.19 -8.03 19.74
N VAL A 88 5.76 -6.93 19.25
CA VAL A 88 5.98 -6.74 17.81
C VAL A 88 7.18 -7.58 17.38
N ASN A 89 6.96 -8.54 16.49
CA ASN A 89 7.98 -9.36 15.86
C ASN A 89 8.04 -9.11 14.34
N PRO A 90 9.07 -8.41 13.83
CA PRO A 90 9.27 -8.16 12.40
C PRO A 90 9.48 -9.41 11.54
N GLU A 91 9.94 -10.53 12.12
CA GLU A 91 10.12 -11.78 11.38
C GLU A 91 8.78 -12.39 10.92
N GLY A 92 7.68 -12.01 11.58
CA GLY A 92 6.33 -12.45 11.23
C GLY A 92 5.59 -11.53 10.26
N PHE A 93 6.22 -10.49 9.73
CA PHE A 93 5.52 -9.51 8.90
C PHE A 93 5.20 -10.07 7.51
N THR A 94 3.99 -9.76 7.05
CA THR A 94 3.47 -10.09 5.71
C THR A 94 2.89 -8.87 5.00
N ARG A 95 2.60 -7.80 5.73
CA ARG A 95 1.99 -6.55 5.25
C ARG A 95 2.81 -5.30 5.57
N GLY A 96 3.84 -5.46 6.40
CA GLY A 96 4.69 -4.36 6.85
C GLY A 96 4.12 -3.62 8.05
N THR A 97 4.82 -2.59 8.47
CA THR A 97 4.43 -1.74 9.60
C THR A 97 3.35 -0.75 9.21
N SER A 98 2.59 -0.31 10.20
CA SER A 98 1.57 0.73 10.08
C SER A 98 2.14 2.01 9.45
N GLN A 99 3.38 2.36 9.78
CA GLN A 99 4.07 3.53 9.24
C GLN A 99 4.39 3.35 7.76
N GLU A 100 4.99 2.22 7.37
CA GLU A 100 5.31 1.94 5.96
C GLU A 100 4.06 1.97 5.09
N ARG A 101 2.95 1.42 5.57
CA ARG A 101 1.66 1.44 4.84
C ARG A 101 1.13 2.85 4.63
N LYS A 102 1.17 3.70 5.66
CA LYS A 102 0.79 5.12 5.57
C LYS A 102 1.67 5.87 4.57
N GLU A 103 2.99 5.68 4.69
CA GLU A 103 3.97 6.34 3.82
C GLU A 103 3.86 5.89 2.36
N ALA A 104 3.58 4.61 2.11
CA ALA A 104 3.38 4.08 0.77
C ALA A 104 2.14 4.71 0.11
N PHE A 105 1.00 4.73 0.82
CA PHE A 105 -0.21 5.36 0.32
C PHE A 105 0.01 6.86 0.02
N LEU A 106 0.58 7.59 0.98
CA LEU A 106 0.89 9.02 0.80
C LEU A 106 1.82 9.27 -0.38
N ARG A 107 2.86 8.46 -0.55
CA ARG A 107 3.80 8.57 -1.68
C ARG A 107 3.08 8.48 -3.03
N GLY A 108 2.16 7.53 -3.17
CA GLY A 108 1.35 7.40 -4.39
C GLY A 108 0.45 8.62 -4.61
N TYR A 109 -0.23 9.04 -3.54
CA TYR A 109 -1.15 10.18 -3.56
C TYR A 109 -0.46 11.51 -3.91
N GLU A 110 0.69 11.80 -3.30
CA GLU A 110 1.41 13.06 -3.51
C GLU A 110 2.16 13.09 -4.84
N SER A 111 2.75 11.97 -5.25
CA SER A 111 3.60 11.93 -6.45
C SER A 111 2.82 11.88 -7.75
N GLY A 112 1.64 11.26 -7.77
CA GLY A 112 0.87 11.06 -9.00
C GLY A 112 1.59 10.21 -10.06
N THR A 113 2.62 9.42 -9.71
CA THR A 113 3.42 8.66 -10.69
C THR A 113 3.67 7.22 -10.27
N MET A 114 3.54 6.29 -11.22
CA MET A 114 3.83 4.86 -11.01
C MET A 114 5.29 4.59 -10.61
N ALA A 115 6.24 5.40 -11.11
CA ALA A 115 7.66 5.28 -10.79
C ALA A 115 7.98 5.46 -9.30
N SER A 116 7.14 6.21 -8.58
CA SER A 116 7.29 6.39 -7.13
C SER A 116 6.92 5.14 -6.33
N CYS A 117 6.26 4.16 -6.94
CA CYS A 117 5.77 2.94 -6.29
C CYS A 117 6.65 1.70 -6.55
N ASP A 118 7.96 1.88 -6.82
CA ASP A 118 8.88 0.78 -7.11
C ASP A 118 9.42 0.10 -5.83
N THR A 119 8.54 -0.59 -5.09
CA THR A 119 8.94 -1.33 -3.87
C THR A 119 9.74 -2.61 -4.19
N LEU A 120 9.63 -3.10 -5.42
CA LEU A 120 10.31 -4.30 -5.91
C LEU A 120 11.67 -3.99 -6.55
N GLY A 121 12.03 -2.73 -6.75
CA GLY A 121 13.27 -2.31 -7.39
C GLY A 121 13.38 -2.72 -8.86
N ARG A 122 12.26 -2.89 -9.56
CA ARG A 122 12.22 -3.35 -10.95
C ARG A 122 12.58 -2.25 -11.95
N ASN A 123 12.48 -0.98 -11.57
CA ASN A 123 12.64 0.18 -12.45
C ASN A 123 11.77 0.08 -13.72
N ALA A 124 10.52 -0.39 -13.56
CA ALA A 124 9.61 -0.66 -14.68
C ALA A 124 8.98 0.59 -15.30
N TYR A 125 8.97 1.72 -14.57
CA TYR A 125 8.33 2.98 -14.96
C TYR A 125 9.37 4.10 -15.01
N GLN A 126 9.27 4.97 -16.02
CA GLN A 126 10.09 6.19 -16.09
C GLN A 126 9.45 7.31 -15.26
N SER A 127 10.30 8.16 -14.66
CA SER A 127 9.93 9.34 -13.87
C SER A 127 9.50 10.52 -14.74
#